data_AF-A0A840RTD2-F1
#
_entry.id   AF-A0A840RTD2-F1
#
_cell.length_a   1.000
_cell.length_b   1.000
_cell.length_c   1.000
_cell.angle_alpha   90.00
_cell.angle_beta   90.00
_cell.angle_gamma   90.00
#
_symmetry.space_group_name_H-M   'P 1'
#
loop_
_entity.id
_entity.type
_entity.pdbx_description
1 polymer ?
#
loop_
_entity_poly.entity_id
_entity_poly.type
_entity_poly.pdbx_seq_one_letter_code
_entity_poly.pdbx_strand_id
1 'polypeptide(L)'
;MTKRRCSLTQGPVIPKTNPHFRGVDRAPYEIGYLLKSIDDAVSPYAPITDDQAQKAEAIAKHVDNVHGVIFRGLEAIGEVLSIAACNAESMVNGSTVSAIGEIIRHLSVEAQMMRDMGSLMTDTVAAYQKRRAD
;
A
#
# COMPACT_ATOMS: atom_id res chain seq x y z
N MET A 1 -23.11 -40.07 -38.28
CA MET A 1 -23.09 -38.63 -37.98
C MET A 1 -22.15 -38.39 -36.81
N THR A 2 -21.01 -37.76 -37.10
CA THR A 2 -19.86 -37.57 -36.22
C THR A 2 -19.94 -36.20 -35.57
N LYS A 3 -19.82 -36.09 -34.24
CA LYS A 3 -19.28 -34.88 -33.59
C LYS A 3 -18.43 -35.27 -32.38
N ARG A 4 -17.11 -35.32 -32.61
CA ARG A 4 -16.09 -35.15 -31.57
C ARG A 4 -16.24 -33.72 -31.03
N ARG A 5 -16.26 -33.53 -29.71
CA ARG A 5 -15.97 -32.21 -29.11
C ARG A 5 -14.52 -32.20 -28.65
N CYS A 6 -13.76 -31.27 -29.24
CA CYS A 6 -12.41 -30.91 -28.87
C CYS A 6 -12.30 -30.56 -27.39
N SER A 7 -11.22 -31.04 -26.80
CA SER A 7 -10.56 -30.49 -25.61
C SER A 7 -10.18 -29.02 -25.81
N LEU A 8 -10.53 -28.16 -24.86
CA LEU A 8 -9.82 -26.91 -24.64
C LEU A 8 -8.91 -27.12 -23.44
N THR A 9 -7.63 -27.38 -23.72
CA THR A 9 -6.53 -27.21 -22.79
C THR A 9 -6.58 -25.78 -22.25
N GLN A 10 -6.95 -25.62 -20.98
CA GLN A 10 -6.77 -24.37 -20.26
C GLN A 10 -5.26 -24.10 -20.19
N GLY A 11 -4.78 -23.16 -21.01
CA GLY A 11 -3.45 -22.59 -20.82
C GLY A 11 -3.34 -21.96 -19.43
N PRO A 12 -2.12 -21.74 -18.91
CA PRO A 12 -1.93 -21.16 -17.59
C PRO A 12 -2.70 -19.84 -17.50
N VAL A 13 -3.67 -19.79 -16.59
CA VAL A 13 -4.44 -18.59 -16.29
C VAL A 13 -3.46 -17.62 -15.63
N ILE A 14 -2.94 -16.66 -16.40
CA ILE A 14 -2.22 -15.51 -15.83
C ILE A 14 -3.24 -14.78 -14.96
N PRO A 15 -3.04 -14.68 -13.63
CA PRO A 15 -3.98 -13.96 -12.78
C PRO A 15 -4.11 -12.52 -13.27
N LYS A 16 -5.34 -12.07 -13.52
CA LYS A 16 -5.65 -10.69 -13.93
C LYS A 16 -5.36 -9.65 -12.82
N THR A 17 -5.02 -10.16 -11.64
CA THR A 17 -4.78 -9.42 -10.41
C THR A 17 -3.39 -9.78 -9.90
N ASN A 18 -2.63 -8.78 -9.48
CA ASN A 18 -1.29 -8.98 -8.92
C ASN A 18 -1.36 -9.94 -7.72
N PRO A 19 -0.69 -11.11 -7.75
CA PRO A 19 -0.80 -12.14 -6.72
C PRO A 19 -0.22 -11.72 -5.36
N HIS A 20 0.66 -10.72 -5.35
CA HIS A 20 1.29 -10.19 -4.14
C HIS A 20 0.45 -9.12 -3.44
N PHE A 21 -0.58 -8.59 -4.10
CA PHE A 21 -1.50 -7.63 -3.50
C PHE A 21 -2.63 -8.35 -2.77
N ARG A 22 -2.49 -8.51 -1.45
CA ARG A 22 -3.42 -9.24 -0.57
C ARG A 22 -3.48 -8.58 0.80
N GLY A 23 -4.48 -8.90 1.62
CA GLY A 23 -4.50 -8.42 3.01
C GLY A 23 -4.58 -6.90 3.14
N VAL A 24 -5.49 -6.26 2.39
CA VAL A 24 -5.63 -4.80 2.32
C VAL A 24 -5.77 -4.14 3.71
N ASP A 25 -6.50 -4.77 4.63
CA ASP A 25 -6.69 -4.26 6.01
C ASP A 25 -5.42 -4.28 6.88
N ARG A 26 -4.36 -4.94 6.40
CA ARG A 26 -3.05 -5.04 7.07
C ARG A 26 -1.94 -4.46 6.20
N ALA A 27 -2.26 -3.48 5.36
CA ALA A 27 -1.34 -2.90 4.40
C ALA A 27 0.06 -2.53 4.98
N PRO A 28 0.20 -1.91 6.18
CA PRO A 28 1.53 -1.67 6.74
C PRO A 28 2.37 -2.94 6.96
N TYR A 29 1.72 -4.03 7.39
CA TYR A 29 2.38 -5.32 7.57
C TYR A 29 2.78 -5.95 6.22
N GLU A 30 1.87 -5.91 5.24
CA GLU A 30 2.13 -6.46 3.89
C GLU A 30 3.27 -5.71 3.19
N ILE A 31 3.36 -4.37 3.35
CA ILE A 31 4.49 -3.57 2.86
C ILE A 31 5.82 -4.10 3.41
N GLY A 32 5.93 -4.25 4.73
CA GLY A 32 7.15 -4.74 5.37
C GLY A 32 7.51 -6.16 4.93
N TYR A 33 6.50 -7.03 4.81
CA TYR A 33 6.66 -8.40 4.32
C TYR A 33 7.19 -8.42 2.87
N LEU A 34 6.61 -7.62 1.98
CA LEU A 34 7.01 -7.54 0.58
C LEU A 34 8.41 -6.96 0.41
N LEU A 35 8.74 -5.88 1.12
CA LEU A 35 10.08 -5.29 1.14
C LEU A 35 11.15 -6.32 1.49
N LYS A 36 10.94 -7.07 2.59
CA LYS A 36 11.85 -8.13 3.00
C LYS A 36 12.03 -9.19 1.90
N SER A 37 10.95 -9.56 1.23
CA SER A 37 10.97 -10.55 0.14
C SER A 37 11.64 -10.06 -1.16
N ILE A 38 11.86 -8.75 -1.29
CA ILE A 38 12.62 -8.15 -2.40
C ILE A 38 14.10 -8.14 -2.03
N ASP A 39 14.46 -7.64 -0.85
CA ASP A 39 15.85 -7.46 -0.40
C ASP A 39 16.66 -8.77 -0.42
N ASP A 40 16.05 -9.88 0.01
CA ASP A 40 16.66 -11.22 -0.03
C ASP A 40 17.04 -11.69 -1.47
N ALA A 41 16.57 -11.01 -2.51
CA ALA A 41 16.67 -11.42 -3.90
C ALA A 41 17.29 -10.38 -4.87
N VAL A 42 17.68 -9.18 -4.40
CA VAL A 42 18.17 -8.11 -5.28
C VAL A 42 19.69 -8.06 -5.30
N SER A 43 20.27 -8.32 -6.48
CA SER A 43 21.64 -7.90 -6.80
C SER A 43 21.63 -6.44 -7.24
N PRO A 44 22.52 -5.57 -6.74
CA PRO A 44 22.61 -4.17 -7.16
C PRO A 44 23.04 -4.01 -8.63
N TYR A 45 23.48 -5.09 -9.28
CA TYR A 45 23.97 -5.09 -10.65
C TYR A 45 23.02 -5.78 -11.65
N ALA A 46 21.93 -6.39 -11.17
CA ALA A 46 20.98 -7.09 -12.01
C ALA A 46 19.69 -6.26 -12.18
N PRO A 47 19.09 -6.22 -13.39
CA PRO A 47 17.74 -5.73 -13.55
C PRO A 47 16.77 -6.52 -12.67
N ILE A 48 15.74 -5.84 -12.14
CA ILE A 48 14.70 -6.52 -11.36
C ILE A 48 13.94 -7.53 -12.23
N THR A 49 13.51 -8.61 -11.60
CA THR A 49 12.72 -9.69 -12.22
C THR A 49 11.24 -9.30 -12.34
N ASP A 50 10.48 -10.07 -13.13
CA ASP A 50 9.01 -9.96 -13.22
C ASP A 50 8.34 -10.06 -11.84
N ASP A 51 8.78 -11.00 -11.00
CA ASP A 51 8.25 -11.19 -9.64
C ASP A 51 8.53 -9.99 -8.73
N GLN A 52 9.75 -9.45 -8.79
CA GLN A 52 10.12 -8.24 -8.04
C GLN A 52 9.34 -7.01 -8.50
N ALA A 53 9.09 -6.87 -9.81
CA ALA A 53 8.24 -5.81 -10.33
C ALA A 53 6.79 -5.94 -9.83
N GLN A 54 6.24 -7.16 -9.78
CA GLN A 54 4.91 -7.38 -9.19
C GLN A 54 4.89 -7.08 -7.69
N LYS A 55 5.91 -7.46 -6.93
CA LYS A 55 5.99 -7.09 -5.50
C LYS A 55 6.08 -5.58 -5.29
N ALA A 56 6.87 -4.87 -6.10
CA ALA A 56 6.94 -3.41 -6.07
C ALA A 56 5.58 -2.76 -6.38
N GLU A 57 4.86 -3.25 -7.39
CA GLU A 57 3.50 -2.79 -7.70
C GLU A 57 2.53 -3.04 -6.53
N ALA A 58 2.63 -4.19 -5.86
CA ALA A 58 1.81 -4.50 -4.68
C ALA A 58 2.13 -3.56 -3.51
N ILE A 59 3.40 -3.22 -3.27
CA ILE A 59 3.81 -2.24 -2.26
C ILE A 59 3.19 -0.88 -2.56
N ALA A 60 3.28 -0.40 -3.81
CA ALA A 60 2.68 0.88 -4.20
C ALA A 60 1.18 0.93 -3.91
N LYS A 61 0.45 -0.15 -4.26
CA LYS A 61 -0.99 -0.25 -3.96
C LYS A 61 -1.29 -0.29 -2.46
N HIS A 62 -0.46 -0.94 -1.66
CA HIS A 62 -0.62 -0.93 -0.21
C HIS A 62 -0.35 0.45 0.40
N VAL A 63 0.65 1.18 -0.11
CA VAL A 63 0.92 2.57 0.27
C VAL A 63 -0.30 3.46 0.02
N ASP A 64 -0.91 3.37 -1.16
CA ASP A 64 -2.11 4.16 -1.49
C ASP A 64 -3.25 3.87 -0.51
N ASN A 65 -3.43 2.60 -0.14
CA ASN A 65 -4.43 2.21 0.86
C ASN A 65 -4.11 2.77 2.26
N VAL A 66 -2.85 2.70 2.69
CA VAL A 66 -2.41 3.27 3.98
C VAL A 66 -2.67 4.76 4.03
N HIS A 67 -2.34 5.51 2.98
CA HIS A 67 -2.65 6.94 2.89
C HIS A 67 -4.14 7.20 3.05
N GLY A 68 -4.98 6.45 2.33
CA GLY A 68 -6.43 6.58 2.45
C GLY A 68 -6.94 6.36 3.88
N VAL A 69 -6.38 5.37 4.60
CA VAL A 69 -6.75 5.11 6.00
C VAL A 69 -6.26 6.23 6.92
N ILE A 70 -5.01 6.69 6.77
CA ILE A 70 -4.44 7.76 7.61
C ILE A 70 -5.26 9.04 7.48
N PHE A 71 -5.55 9.49 6.25
CA PHE A 71 -6.28 10.75 6.04
C PHE A 71 -7.71 10.68 6.56
N ARG A 72 -8.44 9.58 6.32
CA ARG A 72 -9.77 9.39 6.91
C ARG A 72 -9.73 9.37 8.44
N GLY A 73 -8.69 8.77 9.03
CA GLY A 73 -8.48 8.76 10.47
C GLY A 73 -8.24 10.16 11.04
N LEU A 74 -7.39 10.96 10.38
CA LEU A 74 -7.12 12.35 10.76
C LEU A 74 -8.37 13.23 10.64
N GLU A 75 -9.18 13.05 9.59
CA GLU A 75 -10.46 13.74 9.42
C GLU A 75 -11.43 13.41 10.58
N ALA A 76 -11.59 12.13 10.91
CA ALA A 76 -12.44 11.70 12.02
C ALA A 76 -11.97 12.24 13.37
N ILE A 77 -10.66 12.30 13.62
CA ILE A 77 -10.09 12.92 14.83
C ILE A 77 -10.45 14.41 14.87
N GLY A 78 -10.31 15.12 13.74
CA GLY A 78 -10.67 16.53 13.63
C GLY A 78 -12.16 16.78 13.90
N GLU A 79 -13.03 15.90 13.40
CA GLU A 79 -14.47 15.96 13.67
C GLU A 79 -14.78 15.77 15.16
N VAL A 80 -14.21 14.75 15.80
CA VAL A 80 -14.38 14.50 17.24
C VAL A 80 -13.91 15.69 18.08
N LEU A 81 -12.75 16.27 17.75
CA LEU A 81 -12.25 17.47 18.45
C LEU A 81 -13.16 18.69 18.24
N SER A 82 -13.70 18.86 17.04
CA SER A 82 -14.63 19.96 16.74
C SER A 82 -15.94 19.83 17.51
N ILE A 83 -16.49 18.61 17.60
CA ILE A 83 -17.67 18.32 18.42
C ILE A 83 -17.37 18.58 19.89
N ALA A 84 -16.24 18.10 20.40
CA ALA A 84 -15.86 18.26 21.79
C ALA A 84 -15.65 19.74 22.17
N ALA A 85 -15.06 20.55 21.28
CA ALA A 85 -14.85 21.98 21.50
C ALA A 85 -16.16 22.79 21.58
N CYS A 86 -17.19 22.37 20.86
CA CYS A 86 -18.50 23.03 20.86
C CYS A 86 -19.43 22.57 22.00
N ASN A 87 -19.04 21.56 22.77
CA ASN A 87 -19.84 21.03 23.87
C ASN A 87 -19.42 21.68 25.20
N ALA A 88 -20.28 22.56 25.73
CA ALA A 88 -20.04 23.31 26.97
C ALA A 88 -19.86 22.42 28.22
N GLU A 89 -20.32 21.16 28.18
CA GLU A 89 -20.17 20.19 29.26
C GLU A 89 -18.92 19.30 29.08
N SER A 90 -18.28 19.35 27.91
CA SER A 90 -17.14 18.52 27.57
C SER A 90 -15.83 19.23 27.93
N MET A 91 -15.22 18.84 29.05
CA MET A 91 -13.82 19.18 29.30
C MET A 91 -12.92 18.10 28.73
N VAL A 92 -12.29 18.38 27.59
CA VAL A 92 -11.20 17.53 27.08
C VAL A 92 -9.95 17.81 27.92
N ASN A 93 -9.47 16.78 28.63
CA ASN A 93 -8.24 16.89 29.41
C ASN A 93 -7.06 17.25 28.49
N GLY A 94 -6.21 18.19 28.92
CA GLY A 94 -4.99 18.57 28.21
C GLY A 94 -4.07 17.38 27.90
N SER A 95 -4.04 16.35 28.74
CA SER A 95 -3.27 15.12 28.44
C SER A 95 -3.82 14.37 27.23
N THR A 96 -5.15 14.33 27.05
CA THR A 96 -5.80 13.73 25.89
C THR A 96 -5.49 14.53 24.63
N VAL A 97 -5.58 15.87 24.70
CA VAL A 97 -5.22 16.75 23.57
C VAL A 97 -3.76 16.57 23.18
N SER A 98 -2.86 16.49 24.17
CA SER A 98 -1.44 16.23 23.92
C SER A 98 -1.21 14.89 23.21
N ALA A 99 -1.83 13.81 23.70
CA ALA A 99 -1.71 12.49 23.07
C ALA A 99 -2.26 12.47 21.63
N ILE A 100 -3.37 13.16 21.36
CA ILE A 100 -3.89 13.32 20.00
C ILE A 100 -2.89 14.08 19.11
N GLY A 101 -2.32 15.17 19.63
CA GLY A 101 -1.29 15.94 18.92
C GLY A 101 -0.06 15.10 18.59
N GLU A 102 0.39 14.25 19.51
CA GLU A 102 1.49 13.32 19.29
C GLU A 102 1.17 12.32 18.17
N ILE A 103 -0.02 11.70 18.20
CA ILE A 103 -0.48 10.77 17.15
C ILE A 103 -0.53 11.45 15.79
N ILE A 104 -1.11 12.66 15.68
CA ILE A 104 -1.17 13.42 14.42
C ILE A 104 0.23 13.67 13.87
N ARG A 105 1.18 14.06 14.74
CA ARG A 105 2.57 14.27 14.35
C ARG A 105 3.21 12.98 13.81
N HIS A 106 3.01 11.85 14.51
CA HIS A 106 3.53 10.55 14.06
C HIS A 106 2.94 10.14 12.71
N LEU A 107 1.62 10.18 12.56
CA LEU A 107 0.92 9.83 11.32
C LEU A 107 1.33 10.73 10.15
N SER A 108 1.62 12.00 10.41
CA SER A 108 2.08 12.94 9.38
C SER A 108 3.45 12.54 8.82
N VAL A 109 4.39 12.14 9.68
CA VAL A 109 5.71 11.65 9.26
C VAL A 109 5.59 10.31 8.54
N GLU A 110 4.77 9.39 9.05
CA GLU A 110 4.53 8.11 8.38
C GLU A 110 3.89 8.29 7.01
N ALA A 111 2.95 9.23 6.84
CA ALA A 111 2.34 9.53 5.55
C ALA A 111 3.38 10.06 4.54
N GLN A 112 4.35 10.86 4.96
CA GLN A 112 5.46 11.31 4.10
C GLN A 112 6.32 10.13 3.68
N MET A 113 6.77 9.30 4.63
CA MET A 113 7.56 8.10 4.34
C MET A 113 6.82 7.15 3.38
N MET A 114 5.52 6.93 3.60
CA MET A 114 4.69 6.12 2.72
C MET A 114 4.64 6.72 1.31
N ARG A 115 4.49 8.05 1.17
CA ARG A 115 4.48 8.71 -0.15
C ARG A 115 5.77 8.48 -0.90
N ASP A 116 6.90 8.75 -0.26
CA ASP A 116 8.22 8.61 -0.89
C ASP A 116 8.46 7.17 -1.34
N MET A 117 8.07 6.20 -0.50
CA MET A 117 8.13 4.78 -0.83
C MET A 117 7.20 4.41 -1.99
N GLY A 118 5.95 4.86 -1.99
CA GLY A 118 5.02 4.62 -3.08
C GLY A 118 5.50 5.17 -4.41
N SER A 119 6.03 6.39 -4.41
CA SER A 119 6.66 7.00 -5.58
C SER A 119 7.84 6.19 -6.09
N LEU A 120 8.76 5.80 -5.20
CA LEU A 120 9.91 4.97 -5.55
C LEU A 120 9.49 3.63 -6.19
N MET A 121 8.50 2.95 -5.62
CA MET A 121 8.01 1.66 -6.15
C MET A 121 7.31 1.84 -7.51
N THR A 122 6.52 2.90 -7.66
CA THR A 122 5.86 3.24 -8.94
C THR A 122 6.89 3.50 -10.03
N ASP A 123 7.91 4.32 -9.75
CA ASP A 123 8.98 4.63 -10.69
C ASP A 123 9.79 3.38 -11.05
N THR A 124 10.04 2.51 -10.07
CA THR A 124 10.72 1.22 -10.27
C THR A 124 9.95 0.33 -11.25
N VAL A 125 8.63 0.23 -11.09
CA VAL A 125 7.77 -0.54 -11.99
C VAL A 125 7.72 0.09 -13.39
N ALA A 126 7.59 1.41 -13.49
CA ALA A 126 7.58 2.11 -14.78
C ALA A 126 8.90 1.92 -15.55
N ALA A 127 10.04 2.01 -14.86
CA ALA A 127 11.35 1.76 -15.44
C ALA A 127 11.51 0.31 -15.92
N TYR A 128 10.97 -0.66 -15.18
CA TYR A 128 10.94 -2.06 -15.59
C TYR A 128 10.10 -2.27 -16.85
N GLN A 129 8.89 -1.72 -16.89
CA GLN A 129 7.99 -1.84 -18.04
C GLN A 129 8.60 -1.24 -19.31
N LYS A 130 9.25 -0.07 -19.20
CA LYS A 130 9.95 0.56 -20.33
C LYS A 130 11.02 -0.36 -20.93
N ARG A 131 11.89 -0.93 -20.10
CA ARG A 131 12.95 -1.86 -20.55
C ARG A 131 12.41 -3.13 -21.21
N ARG A 132 11.19 -3.54 -20.89
CA ARG A 132 10.55 -4.74 -21.48
C ARG A 132 9.89 -4.43 -22.84
N ALA A 133 9.62 -3.17 -23.12
CA ALA A 133 9.03 -2.72 -24.37
C ALA A 133 10.07 -2.41 -25.46
N ASP A 134 11.32 -2.18 -25.06
CA ASP A 134 12.50 -2.01 -25.93
C ASP A 134 13.06 -3.37 -26.40
#